data_AF-A0A6H5IAR3-F1
#
_entry.id   AF-A0A6H5IAR3-F1
#
_cell.length_a   1.000
_cell.length_b   1.000
_cell.length_c   1.000
_cell.angle_alpha   90.00
_cell.angle_beta   90.00
_cell.angle_gamma   90.00
#
_symmetry.space_group_name_H-M   'P 1'
#
loop_
_entity.id
_entity.type
_entity.pdbx_description
1 polymer ?
#
loop_
_entity_poly.entity_id
_entity_poly.type
_entity_poly.pdbx_seq_one_letter_code
_entity_poly.pdbx_strand_id
1 'polypeptide(L)'
;MDQITAAMKQYVVSSNEALEFKLVRRSEDLEDDQTTFKPAMSHQVFGDTESIFGYKNLKIKLYYSAGSLETYLGTSYSEKYDESLCADLKPDNFLPKLVDVLAPNVHENIDMFVKSLSHDETFKPAGDLVYSCSVDDNGQTRHFEVYKADMSSTKFKEYHQRLQTFVLWYIDAGNFIDSNDPQWNYLNMFERYTAEDNTICYATVGFATIYHYWAYPELIRPRIAQLLVLPPFQKKGLGSHMLRSIYAEYKNNPNVKDITGKNTFFY
;
A
#
# COMPACT_ATOMS: atom_id res chain seq x y z
N MET A 1 -25.34 -25.11 -24.50
CA MET A 1 -24.98 -24.51 -23.20
C MET A 1 -23.48 -24.64 -22.95
N ASP A 2 -22.89 -25.83 -23.00
CA ASP A 2 -21.45 -26.04 -22.67
C ASP A 2 -20.43 -25.23 -23.51
N GLN A 3 -20.61 -25.07 -24.83
CA GLN A 3 -19.68 -24.29 -25.65
C GLN A 3 -19.74 -22.78 -25.36
N ILE A 4 -20.91 -22.24 -25.04
CA ILE A 4 -21.09 -20.83 -24.71
C ILE A 4 -20.46 -20.55 -23.34
N THR A 5 -20.70 -21.41 -22.36
CA THR A 5 -20.07 -21.31 -21.03
C THR A 5 -18.54 -21.45 -21.13
N ALA A 6 -18.02 -22.33 -21.97
CA ALA A 6 -16.58 -22.45 -22.21
C ALA A 6 -15.97 -21.21 -22.88
N ALA A 7 -16.66 -20.62 -23.86
CA ALA A 7 -16.26 -19.40 -24.53
C ALA A 7 -16.37 -18.15 -23.63
N MET A 8 -17.16 -18.20 -22.55
CA MET A 8 -17.28 -17.13 -21.56
C MET A 8 -16.18 -17.16 -20.51
N LYS A 9 -15.67 -18.35 -20.16
CA LYS A 9 -14.61 -18.51 -19.14
C LYS A 9 -13.35 -17.70 -19.44
N GLN A 10 -13.00 -17.52 -20.72
CA GLN A 10 -11.84 -16.71 -21.13
C GLN A 10 -11.98 -15.20 -20.83
N TYR A 11 -13.19 -14.69 -20.56
CA TYR A 11 -13.42 -13.30 -20.16
C TYR A 11 -13.54 -13.13 -18.64
N VAL A 12 -13.38 -14.20 -17.87
CA VAL A 12 -13.33 -14.13 -16.40
C VAL A 12 -11.87 -14.14 -15.99
N VAL A 13 -11.40 -13.06 -15.38
CA VAL A 13 -10.02 -12.89 -14.93
C VAL A 13 -10.02 -12.76 -13.42
N SER A 14 -9.11 -13.44 -12.73
CA SER A 14 -8.89 -13.19 -11.30
C SER A 14 -8.39 -11.76 -11.10
N SER A 15 -9.05 -10.98 -10.24
CA SER A 15 -8.61 -9.61 -9.93
C SER A 15 -7.24 -9.59 -9.24
N ASN A 16 -6.91 -10.60 -8.43
CA ASN A 16 -5.58 -10.72 -7.82
C ASN A 16 -4.49 -10.92 -8.88
N GLU A 17 -4.79 -11.63 -9.96
CA GLU A 17 -3.85 -11.84 -11.06
C GLU A 17 -3.76 -10.64 -12.01
N ALA A 18 -4.87 -9.92 -12.20
CA ALA A 18 -4.96 -8.74 -13.06
C ALA A 18 -4.32 -7.50 -12.47
N LEU A 19 -4.32 -7.33 -11.14
CA LEU A 19 -3.70 -6.19 -10.46
C LEU A 19 -2.18 -6.35 -10.37
N GLU A 20 -1.46 -5.32 -10.80
CA GLU A 20 -0.01 -5.23 -10.74
C GLU A 20 0.39 -3.97 -9.95
N PHE A 21 1.20 -4.15 -8.90
CA PHE A 21 1.79 -3.06 -8.14
C PHE A 21 3.29 -2.94 -8.42
N LYS A 22 3.78 -1.70 -8.41
CA LYS A 22 5.21 -1.37 -8.45
C LYS A 22 5.50 -0.21 -7.50
N LEU A 23 6.67 -0.24 -6.86
CA LEU A 23 7.26 0.90 -6.18
C LEU A 23 8.43 1.41 -7.03
N VAL A 24 8.18 2.47 -7.79
CA VAL A 24 9.04 2.97 -8.86
C VAL A 24 9.99 4.01 -8.30
N ARG A 25 11.29 3.73 -8.31
CA ARG A 25 12.35 4.68 -7.94
C ARG A 25 12.84 5.45 -9.15
N ARG A 26 12.84 4.80 -10.31
CA ARG A 26 13.31 5.33 -11.60
C ARG A 26 12.51 4.73 -12.75
N SER A 27 12.58 5.36 -13.91
CA SER A 27 11.83 4.96 -15.11
C SER A 27 12.06 3.51 -15.51
N GLU A 28 13.26 2.99 -15.29
CA GLU A 28 13.66 1.63 -15.70
C GLU A 28 12.88 0.56 -14.92
N ASP A 29 12.42 0.86 -13.70
CA ASP A 29 11.66 -0.07 -12.86
C ASP A 29 10.27 -0.38 -13.48
N LEU A 30 9.77 0.48 -14.38
CA LEU A 30 8.50 0.28 -15.09
C LEU A 30 8.55 -0.91 -16.04
N GLU A 31 9.70 -1.14 -16.66
CA GLU A 31 9.93 -2.23 -17.62
C GLU A 31 10.52 -3.48 -16.96
N ASP A 32 10.95 -3.39 -15.69
CA ASP A 32 11.46 -4.54 -14.94
C ASP A 32 10.33 -5.30 -14.22
N ASP A 33 9.87 -6.40 -14.82
CA ASP A 33 8.84 -7.27 -14.24
C ASP A 33 9.20 -7.86 -12.86
N GLN A 34 10.47 -7.91 -12.46
CA GLN A 34 10.88 -8.41 -11.13
C GLN A 34 10.49 -7.46 -10.00
N THR A 35 10.24 -6.18 -10.31
CA THR A 35 9.77 -5.19 -9.33
C THR A 35 8.25 -5.26 -9.11
N THR A 36 7.54 -6.04 -9.93
CA THR A 36 6.09 -6.19 -9.84
C THR A 36 5.73 -7.10 -8.68
N PHE A 37 4.75 -6.67 -7.87
CA PHE A 37 4.13 -7.48 -6.84
C PHE A 37 2.61 -7.39 -6.94
N LYS A 38 1.92 -8.38 -6.37
CA LYS A 38 0.47 -8.55 -6.51
C LYS A 38 -0.24 -8.39 -5.17
N PRO A 39 -1.52 -8.00 -5.16
CA PRO A 39 -2.32 -8.01 -3.93
C PRO A 39 -2.38 -9.41 -3.33
N ALA A 40 -2.45 -9.50 -2.00
CA ALA A 40 -2.75 -10.77 -1.34
C ALA A 40 -4.25 -11.11 -1.44
N MET A 41 -5.08 -10.08 -1.49
CA MET A 41 -6.53 -10.17 -1.63
C MET A 41 -7.06 -8.93 -2.35
N SER A 42 -8.24 -9.03 -2.94
CA SER A 42 -8.92 -7.91 -3.60
C SER A 42 -10.44 -7.97 -3.46
N HIS A 43 -10.97 -8.89 -2.65
CA HIS A 43 -12.40 -9.04 -2.39
C HIS A 43 -13.05 -7.77 -1.83
N GLN A 44 -12.29 -6.96 -1.08
CA GLN A 44 -12.77 -5.69 -0.53
C GLN A 44 -13.13 -4.66 -1.63
N VAL A 45 -12.60 -4.83 -2.84
CA VAL A 45 -12.83 -3.91 -3.99
C VAL A 45 -13.62 -4.60 -5.10
N PHE A 46 -13.32 -5.85 -5.42
CA PHE A 46 -13.96 -6.58 -6.54
C PHE A 46 -15.02 -7.59 -6.09
N GLY A 47 -15.28 -7.72 -4.79
CA GLY A 47 -16.25 -8.66 -4.22
C GLY A 47 -15.67 -10.05 -3.94
N ASP A 48 -16.43 -10.87 -3.21
CA ASP A 48 -15.97 -12.15 -2.63
C ASP A 48 -15.39 -13.16 -3.62
N THR A 49 -15.73 -13.06 -4.91
CA THR A 49 -15.23 -13.97 -5.95
C THR A 49 -13.86 -13.58 -6.49
N GLU A 50 -13.35 -12.38 -6.16
CA GLU A 50 -12.06 -11.86 -6.62
C GLU A 50 -11.84 -12.07 -8.12
N SER A 51 -12.88 -11.77 -8.89
CA SER A 51 -12.96 -12.02 -10.32
C SER A 51 -13.60 -10.83 -11.03
N ILE A 52 -13.11 -10.53 -12.22
CA ILE A 52 -13.63 -9.48 -13.11
C ILE A 52 -14.06 -10.15 -14.42
N PHE A 53 -15.33 -9.98 -14.77
CA PHE A 53 -15.90 -10.48 -16.01
C PHE A 53 -15.85 -9.44 -17.13
N GLY A 54 -15.65 -9.92 -18.35
CA GLY A 54 -15.85 -9.16 -19.58
C GLY A 54 -14.56 -8.72 -20.26
N TYR A 55 -13.40 -9.21 -19.84
CA TYR A 55 -12.10 -8.76 -20.36
C TYR A 55 -11.15 -9.94 -20.54
N LYS A 56 -10.41 -9.98 -21.66
CA LYS A 56 -9.31 -10.95 -21.87
C LYS A 56 -7.96 -10.31 -21.62
N ASN A 57 -7.09 -11.03 -20.92
CA ASN A 57 -5.73 -10.57 -20.57
C ASN A 57 -5.76 -9.18 -19.91
N LEU A 58 -6.71 -8.97 -19.00
CA LEU A 58 -6.85 -7.73 -18.26
C LEU A 58 -5.64 -7.52 -17.38
N LYS A 59 -5.05 -6.33 -17.46
CA LYS A 59 -4.04 -5.81 -16.54
C LYS A 59 -4.50 -4.47 -15.99
N ILE A 60 -4.44 -4.33 -14.67
CA ILE A 60 -4.72 -3.13 -13.92
C ILE A 60 -3.42 -2.75 -13.21
N LYS A 61 -2.76 -1.71 -13.72
CA LYS A 61 -1.47 -1.22 -13.27
C LYS A 61 -1.69 -0.13 -12.23
N LEU A 62 -1.37 -0.42 -10.98
CA LEU A 62 -1.34 0.53 -9.87
C LEU A 62 0.10 0.75 -9.45
N TYR A 63 0.77 1.69 -10.10
CA TYR A 63 2.18 1.98 -9.84
C TYR A 63 2.30 3.18 -8.93
N TYR A 64 3.23 3.11 -8.00
CA TYR A 64 3.46 4.14 -6.99
C TYR A 64 4.89 4.62 -7.08
N SER A 65 5.13 5.94 -6.99
CA SER A 65 6.49 6.43 -6.75
C SER A 65 6.98 5.87 -5.41
N ALA A 66 8.24 5.48 -5.33
CA ALA A 66 8.73 4.74 -4.17
C ALA A 66 8.66 5.55 -2.87
N GLY A 67 8.90 6.86 -2.92
CA GLY A 67 8.88 7.77 -1.78
C GLY A 67 7.50 8.30 -1.45
N SER A 68 7.03 9.26 -2.25
CA SER A 68 5.79 10.00 -1.98
C SER A 68 4.50 9.24 -2.30
N LEU A 69 4.61 8.06 -2.93
CA LEU A 69 3.50 7.20 -3.35
C LEU A 69 2.58 7.83 -4.39
N GLU A 70 3.04 8.83 -5.15
CA GLU A 70 2.26 9.32 -6.29
C GLU A 70 1.82 8.15 -7.15
N THR A 71 0.55 8.12 -7.54
CA THR A 71 -0.08 6.90 -8.04
C THR A 71 -0.42 7.04 -9.51
N TYR A 72 -0.01 6.06 -10.30
CA TYR A 72 -0.46 5.85 -11.67
C TYR A 72 -1.50 4.74 -11.72
N LEU A 73 -2.61 5.00 -12.41
CA LEU A 73 -3.62 4.01 -12.74
C LEU A 73 -3.66 3.82 -14.27
N GLY A 74 -3.25 2.63 -14.71
CA GLY A 74 -3.35 2.20 -16.09
C GLY A 74 -4.19 0.94 -16.23
N THR A 75 -4.95 0.83 -17.31
CA THR A 75 -5.66 -0.42 -17.64
C THR A 75 -5.41 -0.83 -19.08
N SER A 76 -5.18 -2.11 -19.31
CA SER A 76 -5.06 -2.69 -20.65
C SER A 76 -5.72 -4.05 -20.71
N TYR A 77 -6.32 -4.38 -21.85
CA TYR A 77 -6.90 -5.68 -22.14
C TYR A 77 -6.80 -5.95 -23.64
N SER A 78 -6.76 -7.23 -24.01
CA SER A 78 -6.69 -7.64 -25.41
C SER A 78 -8.05 -7.63 -26.11
N GLU A 79 -9.12 -7.91 -25.36
CA GLU A 79 -10.47 -8.00 -25.89
C GLU A 79 -11.47 -7.71 -24.78
N LYS A 80 -12.59 -7.04 -25.13
CA LYS A 80 -13.73 -6.81 -24.23
C LYS A 80 -14.91 -7.64 -24.73
N TYR A 81 -15.68 -8.22 -23.81
CA TYR A 81 -16.83 -9.05 -24.13
C TYR A 81 -17.89 -8.23 -24.90
N ASP A 82 -18.37 -8.82 -26.00
CA ASP A 82 -19.41 -8.23 -26.84
C ASP A 82 -20.80 -8.58 -26.27
N GLU A 83 -21.52 -7.55 -25.81
CA GLU A 83 -22.86 -7.67 -25.22
C GLU A 83 -23.89 -8.25 -26.20
N SER A 84 -23.64 -8.20 -27.52
CA SER A 84 -24.53 -8.81 -28.52
C SER A 84 -24.56 -10.35 -28.45
N LEU A 85 -23.54 -10.99 -27.85
CA LEU A 85 -23.46 -12.44 -27.69
C LEU A 85 -24.47 -12.98 -26.67
N CYS A 86 -24.81 -12.19 -25.64
CA CYS A 86 -25.84 -12.51 -24.67
C CYS A 86 -26.25 -11.23 -23.93
N ALA A 87 -27.46 -10.74 -24.18
CA ALA A 87 -27.95 -9.45 -23.67
C ALA A 87 -28.06 -9.37 -22.13
N ASP A 88 -28.13 -10.52 -21.46
CA ASP A 88 -28.27 -10.60 -19.99
C ASP A 88 -26.92 -10.44 -19.26
N LEU A 89 -25.79 -10.48 -19.98
CA LEU A 89 -24.44 -10.41 -19.41
C LEU A 89 -23.74 -9.13 -19.85
N LYS A 90 -23.25 -8.37 -18.88
CA LYS A 90 -22.51 -7.13 -19.10
C LYS A 90 -21.11 -7.23 -18.52
N PRO A 91 -20.07 -6.70 -19.22
CA PRO A 91 -18.74 -6.56 -18.64
C PRO A 91 -18.79 -5.78 -17.33
N ASP A 92 -17.98 -6.19 -16.36
CA ASP A 92 -17.90 -5.54 -15.08
C ASP A 92 -17.31 -4.13 -15.22
N ASN A 93 -18.04 -3.13 -14.72
CA ASN A 93 -17.51 -1.77 -14.63
C ASN A 93 -16.65 -1.63 -13.37
N PHE A 94 -15.43 -2.14 -13.43
CA PHE A 94 -14.53 -2.23 -12.28
C PHE A 94 -13.79 -0.90 -11.96
N LEU A 95 -13.65 0.00 -12.96
CA LEU A 95 -12.90 1.26 -12.82
C LEU A 95 -13.44 2.17 -11.71
N PRO A 96 -14.77 2.46 -11.62
CA PRO A 96 -15.30 3.30 -10.55
C PRO A 96 -15.02 2.73 -9.16
N LYS A 97 -15.19 1.41 -8.98
CA LYS A 97 -14.91 0.74 -7.69
C LYS A 97 -13.46 0.93 -7.26
N LEU A 98 -12.53 0.95 -8.22
CA LEU A 98 -11.12 1.18 -7.97
C LEU A 98 -10.84 2.65 -7.64
N VAL A 99 -11.39 3.58 -8.42
CA VAL A 99 -11.21 5.03 -8.20
C VAL A 99 -11.78 5.46 -6.85
N ASP A 100 -12.91 4.88 -6.42
CA ASP A 100 -13.55 5.19 -5.13
C ASP A 100 -12.65 4.90 -3.91
N VAL A 101 -11.70 3.97 -4.05
CA VAL A 101 -10.78 3.59 -2.96
C VAL A 101 -9.40 4.22 -3.08
N LEU A 102 -9.06 4.79 -4.24
CA LEU A 102 -7.76 5.43 -4.46
C LEU A 102 -7.75 6.86 -3.92
N ALA A 103 -6.54 7.37 -3.67
CA ALA A 103 -6.38 8.78 -3.37
C ALA A 103 -6.71 9.65 -4.62
N PRO A 104 -7.14 10.91 -4.41
CA PRO A 104 -7.31 11.86 -5.51
C PRO A 104 -6.02 12.10 -6.30
N ASN A 105 -6.16 12.65 -7.51
CA ASN A 105 -5.06 13.06 -8.39
C ASN A 105 -4.15 11.91 -8.85
N VAL A 106 -4.75 10.74 -9.13
CA VAL A 106 -4.07 9.66 -9.84
C VAL A 106 -3.68 10.08 -11.26
N HIS A 107 -2.49 9.68 -11.68
CA HIS A 107 -2.03 9.84 -13.06
C HIS A 107 -2.63 8.74 -13.93
N GLU A 108 -3.33 9.12 -14.99
CA GLU A 108 -3.82 8.16 -16.00
C GLU A 108 -2.88 8.03 -17.21
N ASN A 109 -1.91 8.95 -17.32
CA ASN A 109 -0.89 8.95 -18.36
C ASN A 109 0.48 8.61 -17.75
N ILE A 110 1.14 7.59 -18.32
CA ILE A 110 2.41 7.09 -17.80
C ILE A 110 3.55 8.11 -17.92
N ASP A 111 3.57 8.94 -18.97
CA ASP A 111 4.59 9.97 -19.15
C ASP A 111 4.47 11.08 -18.09
N MET A 112 3.25 11.40 -17.68
CA MET A 112 2.99 12.35 -16.58
C MET A 112 3.45 11.77 -15.23
N PHE A 113 3.21 10.49 -15.00
CA PHE A 113 3.73 9.78 -13.84
C PHE A 113 5.27 9.74 -13.81
N VAL A 114 5.91 9.42 -14.94
CA VAL A 114 7.39 9.42 -15.04
C VAL A 114 7.98 10.79 -14.71
N LYS A 115 7.35 11.87 -15.18
CA LYS A 115 7.77 13.24 -14.83
C LYS A 115 7.66 13.53 -13.34
N SER A 116 6.64 12.99 -12.68
CA SER A 116 6.41 13.25 -11.25
C SER A 116 7.35 12.46 -10.33
N LEU A 117 8.07 11.46 -10.83
CA LEU A 117 9.11 10.74 -10.07
C LEU A 117 10.19 11.69 -9.53
N SER A 118 10.47 12.80 -10.23
CA SER A 118 11.41 13.83 -9.75
C SER A 118 11.02 14.45 -8.40
N HIS A 119 9.73 14.42 -8.03
CA HIS A 119 9.29 14.90 -6.72
C HIS A 119 9.86 14.06 -5.57
N ASP A 120 10.15 12.77 -5.80
CA ASP A 120 10.72 11.89 -4.78
C ASP A 120 12.16 12.28 -4.38
N GLU A 121 12.90 13.00 -5.23
CA GLU A 121 14.24 13.53 -4.89
C GLU A 121 14.16 14.51 -3.71
N THR A 122 13.10 15.31 -3.69
CA THR A 122 12.84 16.31 -2.62
C THR A 122 11.94 15.76 -1.51
N PHE A 123 11.36 14.57 -1.70
CA PHE A 123 10.53 13.93 -0.68
C PHE A 123 11.35 13.66 0.59
N LYS A 124 10.72 13.94 1.73
CA LYS A 124 11.25 13.66 3.06
C LYS A 124 10.13 13.08 3.92
N PRO A 125 10.41 12.03 4.72
CA PRO A 125 9.46 11.49 5.68
C PRO A 125 8.89 12.59 6.57
N ALA A 126 7.57 12.57 6.77
CA ALA A 126 6.92 13.49 7.69
C ALA A 126 7.07 13.00 9.15
N GLY A 127 7.18 13.95 10.08
CA GLY A 127 7.23 13.67 11.52
C GLY A 127 8.65 13.47 12.06
N ASP A 128 8.72 12.88 13.25
CA ASP A 128 9.97 12.74 14.01
C ASP A 128 10.58 11.35 13.81
N LEU A 129 11.90 11.29 13.60
CA LEU A 129 12.64 10.04 13.56
C LEU A 129 12.64 9.39 14.95
N VAL A 130 12.02 8.22 15.10
CA VAL A 130 11.92 7.51 16.38
C VAL A 130 12.75 6.23 16.44
N TYR A 131 13.14 5.68 15.29
CA TYR A 131 13.95 4.47 15.23
C TYR A 131 14.73 4.39 13.91
N SER A 132 15.92 3.81 13.96
CA SER A 132 16.70 3.47 12.77
C SER A 132 17.39 2.12 12.93
N CYS A 133 17.59 1.42 11.83
CA CYS A 133 18.31 0.14 11.80
C CYS A 133 18.98 -0.09 10.44
N SER A 134 19.82 -1.11 10.38
CA SER A 134 20.42 -1.59 9.14
C SER A 134 20.26 -3.09 9.06
N VAL A 135 19.97 -3.60 7.87
CA VAL A 135 19.76 -5.02 7.60
C VAL A 135 20.69 -5.43 6.47
N ASP A 136 21.34 -6.58 6.61
CA ASP A 136 22.05 -7.22 5.51
C ASP A 136 21.04 -7.93 4.61
N ASP A 137 21.01 -7.55 3.34
CA ASP A 137 20.16 -8.14 2.31
C ASP A 137 21.04 -8.70 1.21
N ASN A 138 21.38 -9.98 1.31
CA ASN A 138 22.28 -10.68 0.38
C ASN A 138 23.65 -10.00 0.22
N GLY A 139 24.26 -9.56 1.32
CA GLY A 139 25.57 -8.89 1.30
C GLY A 139 25.51 -7.39 0.98
N GLN A 140 24.31 -6.83 0.78
CA GLN A 140 24.10 -5.38 0.69
C GLN A 140 23.49 -4.86 2.00
N THR A 141 24.21 -3.97 2.68
CA THR A 141 23.68 -3.26 3.84
C THR A 141 22.64 -2.23 3.38
N ARG A 142 21.40 -2.38 3.85
CA ARG A 142 20.31 -1.44 3.61
C ARG A 142 19.93 -0.72 4.90
N HIS A 143 19.60 0.57 4.81
CA HIS A 143 19.30 1.42 5.96
C HIS A 143 17.81 1.75 6.02
N PHE A 144 17.22 1.61 7.21
CA PHE A 144 15.80 1.80 7.44
C PHE A 144 15.56 2.72 8.62
N GLU A 145 14.54 3.57 8.48
CA GLU A 145 14.19 4.60 9.43
C GLU A 145 12.67 4.58 9.67
N VAL A 146 12.24 4.78 10.91
CA VAL A 146 10.83 4.85 11.30
C VAL A 146 10.54 6.24 11.83
N TYR A 147 9.53 6.87 11.25
CA TYR A 147 9.08 8.20 11.59
C TYR A 147 7.69 8.16 12.22
N LYS A 148 7.53 8.90 13.32
CA LYS A 148 6.23 9.13 13.96
C LYS A 148 5.65 10.41 13.39
N ALA A 149 4.54 10.29 12.66
CA ALA A 149 3.86 11.40 12.02
C ALA A 149 2.49 11.65 12.65
N ASP A 150 1.99 12.88 12.48
CA ASP A 150 0.69 13.29 12.94
C ASP A 150 -0.10 14.01 11.83
N MET A 151 -1.43 14.01 11.98
CA MET A 151 -2.36 14.59 11.01
C MET A 151 -2.42 16.13 11.06
N SER A 152 -1.49 16.85 11.70
CA SER A 152 -1.39 18.30 11.52
C SER A 152 -0.71 18.68 10.20
N SER A 153 0.14 17.80 9.66
CA SER A 153 0.84 18.02 8.39
C SER A 153 -0.05 17.68 7.19
N THR A 154 -0.35 18.68 6.36
CA THR A 154 -1.08 18.47 5.09
C THR A 154 -0.38 17.47 4.19
N LYS A 155 0.96 17.54 4.10
CA LYS A 155 1.76 16.60 3.31
C LYS A 155 1.60 15.15 3.80
N PHE A 156 1.52 14.96 5.12
CA PHE A 156 1.31 13.64 5.69
C PHE A 156 -0.12 13.13 5.43
N LYS A 157 -1.14 13.98 5.48
CA LYS A 157 -2.52 13.59 5.13
C LYS A 157 -2.61 13.05 3.71
N GLU A 158 -2.06 13.77 2.75
CA GLU A 158 -2.05 13.37 1.34
C GLU A 158 -1.25 12.06 1.13
N TYR A 159 -0.09 11.94 1.77
CA TYR A 159 0.70 10.72 1.76
C TYR A 159 -0.06 9.52 2.38
N HIS A 160 -0.70 9.72 3.54
CA HIS A 160 -1.45 8.67 4.22
C HIS A 160 -2.66 8.22 3.40
N GLN A 161 -3.33 9.12 2.68
CA GLN A 161 -4.41 8.77 1.77
C GLN A 161 -3.96 7.80 0.66
N ARG A 162 -2.74 7.97 0.14
CA ARG A 162 -2.15 7.04 -0.85
C ARG A 162 -1.73 5.73 -0.19
N LEU A 163 -1.07 5.82 0.96
CA LEU A 163 -0.56 4.67 1.72
C LEU A 163 -1.66 3.72 2.22
N GLN A 164 -2.78 4.26 2.75
CA GLN A 164 -3.83 3.44 3.34
C GLN A 164 -4.52 2.52 2.32
N THR A 165 -4.42 2.81 1.01
CA THR A 165 -4.96 1.94 -0.05
C THR A 165 -4.39 0.52 0.04
N PHE A 166 -3.14 0.37 0.48
CA PHE A 166 -2.52 -0.94 0.70
C PHE A 166 -3.20 -1.79 1.80
N VAL A 167 -3.96 -1.17 2.71
CA VAL A 167 -4.76 -1.92 3.71
C VAL A 167 -5.75 -2.85 2.99
N LEU A 168 -6.41 -2.38 1.93
CA LEU A 168 -7.43 -3.12 1.21
C LEU A 168 -6.87 -4.36 0.50
N TRP A 169 -5.58 -4.34 0.18
CA TRP A 169 -4.91 -5.38 -0.59
C TRP A 169 -4.19 -6.44 0.27
N TYR A 170 -3.93 -6.14 1.55
CA TYR A 170 -3.06 -6.98 2.40
C TYR A 170 -3.59 -7.24 3.81
N ILE A 171 -4.61 -6.51 4.28
CA ILE A 171 -5.20 -6.72 5.60
C ILE A 171 -6.66 -7.13 5.42
N ASP A 172 -6.95 -8.38 5.79
CA ASP A 172 -8.30 -8.92 5.75
C ASP A 172 -9.19 -8.20 6.78
N ALA A 173 -10.42 -7.88 6.36
CA ALA A 173 -11.31 -6.95 7.06
C ALA A 173 -10.68 -5.58 7.41
N GLY A 174 -9.72 -5.14 6.60
CA GLY A 174 -9.06 -3.85 6.70
C GLY A 174 -9.98 -2.71 6.29
N ASN A 175 -10.02 -1.65 7.09
CA ASN A 175 -10.84 -0.48 6.80
C ASN A 175 -9.98 0.79 6.92
N PHE A 176 -10.34 1.82 6.16
CA PHE A 176 -9.77 3.15 6.36
C PHE A 176 -10.16 3.67 7.75
N ILE A 177 -9.21 4.32 8.41
CA ILE A 177 -9.39 4.86 9.75
C ILE A 177 -9.84 6.33 9.67
N ASP A 178 -10.55 6.80 10.69
CA ASP A 178 -10.91 8.21 10.77
C ASP A 178 -9.69 9.05 11.14
N SER A 179 -9.11 9.72 10.13
CA SER A 179 -7.93 10.57 10.31
C SER A 179 -8.17 11.80 11.19
N ASN A 180 -9.43 12.11 11.53
CA ASN A 180 -9.76 13.22 12.43
C ASN A 180 -9.78 12.82 13.91
N ASP A 181 -9.78 11.52 14.22
CA ASP A 181 -9.70 11.06 15.60
C ASP A 181 -8.25 11.20 16.12
N PRO A 182 -8.02 12.08 17.12
CA PRO A 182 -6.67 12.36 17.63
C PRO A 182 -6.05 11.19 18.40
N GLN A 183 -6.80 10.12 18.69
CA GLN A 183 -6.26 8.93 19.35
C GLN A 183 -5.40 8.07 18.41
N TRP A 184 -5.45 8.32 17.10
CA TRP A 184 -4.61 7.64 16.13
C TRP A 184 -3.18 8.16 16.10
N ASN A 185 -2.24 7.23 16.20
CA ASN A 185 -0.82 7.47 16.06
C ASN A 185 -0.30 6.69 14.83
N TYR A 186 0.60 7.32 14.08
CA TYR A 186 1.09 6.82 12.80
C TYR A 186 2.60 6.66 12.84
N LEU A 187 3.07 5.43 12.58
CA LEU A 187 4.49 5.12 12.41
C LEU A 187 4.71 4.65 10.98
N ASN A 188 5.63 5.29 10.27
CA ASN A 188 5.91 5.02 8.87
C ASN A 188 7.39 4.64 8.73
N MET A 189 7.66 3.51 8.10
CA MET A 189 9.00 3.03 7.84
C MET A 189 9.41 3.34 6.40
N PHE A 190 10.61 3.86 6.26
CA PHE A 190 11.23 4.16 4.99
C PHE A 190 12.59 3.48 4.90
N GLU A 191 12.96 3.05 3.70
CA GLU A 191 14.35 2.79 3.35
C GLU A 191 15.01 4.11 2.96
N ARG A 192 16.11 4.43 3.62
CA ARG A 192 16.96 5.56 3.26
C ARG A 192 18.05 5.05 2.31
N TYR A 193 18.05 5.54 1.08
CA TYR A 193 19.03 5.15 0.06
C TYR A 193 19.66 6.38 -0.60
N THR A 194 20.82 6.16 -1.22
CA THR A 194 21.53 7.18 -1.99
C THR A 194 21.32 6.90 -3.47
N ALA A 195 20.74 7.86 -4.19
CA ALA A 195 20.60 7.80 -5.64
C ALA A 195 21.96 7.99 -6.34
N GLU A 196 21.99 7.77 -7.66
CA GLU A 196 23.24 7.81 -8.47
C GLU A 196 23.93 9.18 -8.46
N ASP A 197 23.16 10.25 -8.28
CA ASP A 197 23.61 11.64 -8.16
C ASP A 197 24.09 12.02 -6.73
N ASN A 198 24.13 11.05 -5.81
CA ASN A 198 24.37 11.20 -4.37
C ASN A 198 23.24 11.87 -3.56
N THR A 199 22.04 12.03 -4.15
CA THR A 199 20.88 12.54 -3.41
C THR A 199 20.37 11.49 -2.42
N ILE A 200 20.04 11.93 -1.21
CA ILE A 200 19.40 11.07 -0.19
C ILE A 200 17.89 11.02 -0.47
N CYS A 201 17.44 9.84 -0.88
CA CYS A 201 16.06 9.53 -1.18
C CYS A 201 15.49 8.54 -0.17
N TYR A 202 14.16 8.48 -0.15
CA TYR A 202 13.41 7.62 0.77
C TYR A 202 12.42 6.79 -0.03
N ALA A 203 12.36 5.48 0.24
CA ALA A 203 11.34 4.60 -0.30
C ALA A 203 10.45 4.10 0.84
N THR A 204 9.13 4.17 0.65
CA THR A 204 8.13 3.65 1.57
C THR A 204 8.27 2.14 1.71
N VAL A 205 8.43 1.67 2.94
CA VAL A 205 8.59 0.25 3.26
C VAL A 205 7.32 -0.33 3.88
N GLY A 206 6.63 0.46 4.69
CA GLY A 206 5.47 -0.01 5.44
C GLY A 206 5.06 0.98 6.53
N PHE A 207 4.06 0.61 7.30
CA PHE A 207 3.53 1.47 8.35
C PHE A 207 2.83 0.69 9.45
N ALA A 208 2.57 1.37 10.55
CA ALA A 208 1.69 0.91 11.61
C ALA A 208 0.78 2.04 12.09
N THR A 209 -0.49 1.72 12.34
CA THR A 209 -1.45 2.60 13.01
C THR A 209 -1.76 2.06 14.39
N ILE A 210 -1.72 2.94 15.38
CA ILE A 210 -1.90 2.59 16.79
C ILE A 210 -3.00 3.47 17.36
N TYR A 211 -4.00 2.84 17.95
CA TYR A 211 -5.08 3.56 18.64
C TYR A 211 -4.79 3.65 20.13
N HIS A 212 -4.90 4.84 20.71
CA HIS A 212 -4.79 5.02 22.16
C HIS A 212 -6.15 4.83 22.83
N TYR A 213 -6.36 3.67 23.44
CA TYR A 213 -7.52 3.47 24.31
C TYR A 213 -7.28 4.09 25.67
N TRP A 214 -8.30 4.75 26.21
CA TRP A 214 -8.29 5.15 27.61
C TRP A 214 -8.39 3.90 28.51
N ALA A 215 -7.58 3.88 29.55
CA ALA A 215 -7.56 2.88 30.60
C ALA A 215 -7.68 3.57 31.96
N TYR A 216 -8.76 3.30 32.68
CA TYR A 216 -9.00 3.87 34.01
C TYR A 216 -7.79 3.67 34.95
N PRO A 217 -7.41 4.67 35.78
CA PRO A 217 -8.06 5.98 35.94
C PRO A 217 -7.65 7.04 34.91
N GLU A 218 -6.38 7.12 34.53
CA GLU A 218 -5.84 8.14 33.58
C GLU A 218 -4.70 7.55 32.73
N LEU A 219 -4.71 6.25 32.49
CA LEU A 219 -3.71 5.55 31.68
C LEU A 219 -4.16 5.44 30.23
N ILE A 220 -3.20 5.14 29.36
CA ILE A 220 -3.42 4.77 27.96
C ILE A 220 -3.05 3.31 27.76
N ARG A 221 -3.80 2.67 26.87
CA ARG A 221 -3.55 1.32 26.34
C ARG A 221 -3.42 1.42 24.82
N PRO A 222 -2.20 1.59 24.30
CA PRO A 222 -1.97 1.57 22.87
C PRO A 222 -2.35 0.21 22.28
N ARG A 223 -3.13 0.22 21.20
CA ARG A 223 -3.48 -0.98 20.43
C ARG A 223 -3.01 -0.83 18.99
N ILE A 224 -2.11 -1.72 18.57
CA ILE A 224 -1.71 -1.83 17.16
C ILE A 224 -2.94 -2.30 16.37
N ALA A 225 -3.43 -1.45 15.46
CA ALA A 225 -4.63 -1.70 14.68
C ALA A 225 -4.30 -2.22 13.29
N GLN A 226 -3.34 -1.58 12.62
CA GLN A 226 -2.82 -2.02 11.33
C GLN A 226 -1.29 -2.04 11.44
N LEU A 227 -0.67 -3.05 10.86
CA LEU A 227 0.78 -3.14 10.69
C LEU A 227 1.03 -3.85 9.37
N LEU A 228 1.74 -3.18 8.47
CA LEU A 228 2.01 -3.69 7.13
C LEU A 228 3.46 -3.37 6.75
N VAL A 229 4.16 -4.38 6.25
CA VAL A 229 5.39 -4.23 5.47
C VAL A 229 5.06 -4.62 4.04
N LEU A 230 5.35 -3.74 3.08
CA LEU A 230 5.02 -3.97 1.68
C LEU A 230 5.82 -5.17 1.14
N PRO A 231 5.24 -5.97 0.21
CA PRO A 231 5.82 -7.24 -0.22
C PRO A 231 7.31 -7.21 -0.63
N PRO A 232 7.82 -6.19 -1.36
CA PRO A 232 9.24 -6.13 -1.73
C PRO A 232 10.22 -6.10 -0.54
N PHE A 233 9.74 -5.77 0.66
CA PHE A 233 10.55 -5.63 1.87
C PHE A 233 10.25 -6.70 2.93
N GLN A 234 9.34 -7.63 2.66
CA GLN A 234 9.02 -8.72 3.57
C GLN A 234 10.18 -9.73 3.69
N LYS A 235 10.11 -10.59 4.72
CA LYS A 235 11.12 -11.64 5.03
C LYS A 235 12.54 -11.12 5.31
N LYS A 236 12.68 -9.82 5.62
CA LYS A 236 13.94 -9.16 6.01
C LYS A 236 13.99 -8.75 7.48
N GLY A 237 13.06 -9.24 8.30
CA GLY A 237 12.95 -8.88 9.73
C GLY A 237 12.39 -7.48 10.01
N LEU A 238 12.00 -6.72 8.98
CA LEU A 238 11.53 -5.33 9.12
C LEU A 238 10.23 -5.21 9.92
N GLY A 239 9.33 -6.19 9.85
CA GLY A 239 8.14 -6.22 10.73
C GLY A 239 8.51 -6.28 12.22
N SER A 240 9.56 -7.04 12.57
CA SER A 240 10.08 -7.07 13.93
C SER A 240 10.74 -5.75 14.34
N HIS A 241 11.42 -5.07 13.40
CA HIS A 241 11.96 -3.73 13.66
C HIS A 241 10.86 -2.69 13.87
N MET A 242 9.76 -2.75 13.10
CA MET A 242 8.57 -1.90 13.30
C MET A 242 7.94 -2.16 14.67
N LEU A 243 7.80 -3.41 15.10
CA LEU A 243 7.33 -3.71 16.45
C LEU A 243 8.27 -3.15 17.51
N ARG A 244 9.59 -3.34 17.36
CA ARG A 244 10.57 -2.81 18.31
C ARG A 244 10.49 -1.29 18.42
N SER A 245 10.30 -0.57 17.31
CA SER A 245 10.12 0.88 17.36
C SER A 245 8.84 1.27 18.11
N ILE A 246 7.73 0.55 17.91
CA ILE A 246 6.50 0.74 18.69
C ILE A 246 6.76 0.52 20.18
N TYR A 247 7.40 -0.59 20.56
CA TYR A 247 7.70 -0.86 21.97
C TYR A 247 8.65 0.19 22.56
N ALA A 248 9.67 0.62 21.83
CA ALA A 248 10.61 1.65 22.29
C ALA A 248 9.92 2.99 22.56
N GLU A 249 8.97 3.39 21.72
CA GLU A 249 8.18 4.62 21.87
C GLU A 249 7.38 4.63 23.18
N TYR A 250 6.75 3.51 23.53
CA TYR A 250 5.84 3.46 24.69
C TYR A 250 6.50 2.96 25.98
N LYS A 251 7.66 2.29 25.91
CA LYS A 251 8.31 1.63 27.06
C LYS A 251 8.61 2.58 28.22
N ASN A 252 8.98 3.83 27.93
CA ASN A 252 9.35 4.81 28.95
C ASN A 252 8.20 5.76 29.31
N ASN A 253 6.99 5.55 28.79
CA ASN A 253 5.85 6.39 29.08
C ASN A 253 5.10 5.84 30.31
N PRO A 254 5.13 6.54 31.47
CA PRO A 254 4.51 6.05 32.71
C PRO A 254 2.98 5.96 32.61
N ASN A 255 2.37 6.64 31.63
CA ASN A 255 0.94 6.60 31.41
C ASN A 255 0.52 5.36 30.58
N VAL A 256 1.45 4.59 30.03
CA VAL A 256 1.13 3.37 29.27
C VAL A 256 1.00 2.19 30.22
N LYS A 257 -0.17 1.54 30.21
CA LYS A 257 -0.42 0.34 31.00
C LYS A 257 0.21 -0.92 30.37
N ASP A 258 -0.12 -1.15 29.12
CA ASP A 258 0.28 -2.31 28.30
C ASP A 258 -0.01 -1.99 26.82
N ILE A 259 0.69 -2.69 25.92
CA ILE A 259 0.47 -2.60 24.47
C ILE A 259 -0.29 -3.85 24.02
N THR A 260 -1.32 -3.67 23.21
CA THR A 260 -2.14 -4.76 22.66
C THR A 260 -2.13 -4.75 21.13
N GLY A 261 -2.56 -5.83 20.50
CA GLY A 261 -2.75 -5.90 19.04
C GLY A 261 -4.17 -6.35 18.70
N LYS A 262 -4.76 -5.78 17.65
CA LYS A 262 -5.97 -6.33 17.02
C LYS A 262 -5.53 -7.28 15.90
N ASN A 263 -5.97 -8.54 15.94
CA ASN A 263 -5.75 -9.58 14.90
C ASN A 263 -4.58 -9.30 13.96
N THR A 264 -3.36 -9.31 14.52
CA THR A 264 -2.17 -8.88 13.80
C THR A 264 -1.67 -10.03 12.95
N PHE A 265 -1.98 -10.01 11.66
CA PHE A 265 -1.37 -10.92 10.71
C PHE A 265 0.05 -10.44 10.40
N PHE A 266 1.05 -11.19 10.88
CA PHE A 266 2.42 -11.04 10.41
C PHE A 266 2.55 -11.86 9.13
N TYR A 267 2.64 -11.20 7.98
CA TYR A 267 3.09 -11.81 6.72
C TYR A 267 4.58 -11.58 6.52
#